data_AF-A0A7Y5HGX5-F1
#
_entry.id   AF-A0A7Y5HGX5-F1
#
_cell.length_a   1.000
_cell.length_b   1.000
_cell.length_c   1.000
_cell.angle_alpha   90.00
_cell.angle_beta   90.00
_cell.angle_gamma   90.00
#
_symmetry.space_group_name_H-M   'P 1'
#
loop_
_entity.id
_entity.type
_entity.pdbx_description
1 polymer ?
#
loop_
_entity_poly.entity_id
_entity_poly.type
_entity_poly.pdbx_seq_one_letter_code
_entity_poly.pdbx_strand_id
1 'polypeptide(L)'
;VRPFRDHRDHLMELARLTGLYGRRAMRLFGPPAGDDEGRHPYESLDRLAARIRETEERIQKRLEATEASAGFPILRLARQHGLGHDEMAALAILLFQEVYTGSSYLPVVDIVKALASLEEELIEKRALFRKEGALVRSGLVVVEEEPLEREFSAEAYLPSWVVDELLGSSGKPGITSQARRDFASYLAELKDSGQFFRDMGEPEGEERGKRGRSGRRRGRGR
;
A
#
# COMPACT_ATOMS: atom_id res chain seq x y z
N VAL A 1 -14.40 21.88 -7.94
CA VAL A 1 -13.89 20.58 -7.46
C VAL A 1 -13.87 20.61 -5.93
N ARG A 2 -14.26 19.53 -5.22
CA ARG A 2 -14.33 19.53 -3.75
C ARG A 2 -12.91 19.37 -3.15
N PRO A 3 -12.49 20.19 -2.18
CA PRO A 3 -11.18 20.02 -1.53
C PRO A 3 -11.04 18.65 -0.84
N PHE A 4 -9.81 18.26 -0.52
CA PHE A 4 -9.55 17.15 0.38
C PHE A 4 -10.00 17.50 1.79
N ARG A 5 -10.66 16.55 2.46
CA ARG A 5 -11.07 16.72 3.86
C ARG A 5 -9.87 16.71 4.80
N ASP A 6 -8.95 15.81 4.53
CA ASP A 6 -7.76 15.52 5.32
C ASP A 6 -6.75 14.75 4.46
N HIS A 7 -5.60 14.43 5.06
CA HIS A 7 -4.56 13.63 4.44
C HIS A 7 -5.03 12.22 4.06
N ARG A 8 -5.92 11.62 4.86
CA ARG A 8 -6.44 10.27 4.58
C ARG A 8 -7.26 10.25 3.29
N ASP A 9 -8.12 11.25 3.07
CA ASP A 9 -8.87 11.43 1.82
C ASP A 9 -7.92 11.55 0.61
N HIS A 10 -6.80 12.25 0.76
CA HIS A 10 -5.76 12.34 -0.26
C HIS A 10 -5.09 10.98 -0.55
N LEU A 11 -4.68 10.25 0.49
CA LEU A 11 -4.13 8.89 0.33
C LEU A 11 -5.10 7.96 -0.37
N MET A 12 -6.40 8.03 -0.08
CA MET A 12 -7.39 7.17 -0.74
C MET A 12 -7.51 7.45 -2.25
N GLU A 13 -7.29 8.69 -2.70
CA GLU A 13 -7.22 8.98 -4.15
C GLU A 13 -5.92 8.49 -4.77
N LEU A 14 -4.78 8.67 -4.07
CA LEU A 14 -3.49 8.14 -4.53
C LEU A 14 -3.53 6.61 -4.66
N ALA A 15 -4.16 5.90 -3.73
CA ALA A 15 -4.34 4.45 -3.82
C ALA A 15 -5.12 4.00 -5.06
N ARG A 16 -6.15 4.77 -5.45
CA ARG A 16 -6.90 4.49 -6.69
C ARG A 16 -6.04 4.74 -7.92
N LEU A 17 -5.21 5.78 -7.89
CA LEU A 17 -4.28 6.13 -8.95
C LEU A 17 -3.19 5.06 -9.11
N THR A 18 -2.58 4.58 -8.02
CA THR A 18 -1.60 3.47 -8.09
C THR A 18 -2.22 2.19 -8.62
N GLY A 19 -3.48 1.91 -8.27
CA GLY A 19 -4.24 0.81 -8.87
C GLY A 19 -4.46 0.97 -10.39
N LEU A 20 -4.60 2.19 -10.89
CA LEU A 20 -4.66 2.46 -12.34
C LEU A 20 -3.30 2.22 -13.01
N TYR A 21 -2.20 2.67 -12.38
CA TYR A 21 -0.84 2.41 -12.86
C TYR A 21 -0.55 0.90 -12.94
N GLY A 22 -0.91 0.13 -11.92
CA GLY A 22 -0.76 -1.33 -11.93
C GLY A 22 -1.54 -2.00 -13.06
N ARG A 23 -2.79 -1.58 -13.32
CA ARG A 23 -3.57 -2.11 -14.46
C ARG A 23 -2.95 -1.76 -15.81
N ARG A 24 -2.42 -0.55 -15.96
CA ARG A 24 -1.68 -0.15 -17.17
C ARG A 24 -0.45 -1.01 -17.36
N ALA A 25 0.36 -1.21 -16.32
CA ALA A 25 1.56 -2.04 -16.36
C ALA A 25 1.24 -3.48 -16.77
N MET A 26 0.22 -4.08 -16.17
CA MET A 26 -0.22 -5.42 -16.54
C MET A 26 -0.67 -5.53 -17.99
N ARG A 27 -1.23 -4.46 -18.57
CA ARG A 27 -1.69 -4.47 -19.95
C ARG A 27 -0.56 -4.25 -20.97
N LEU A 28 0.42 -3.42 -20.62
CA LEU A 28 1.60 -3.14 -21.46
C LEU A 28 2.63 -4.27 -21.40
N PHE A 29 2.92 -4.77 -20.20
CA PHE A 29 4.08 -5.64 -19.94
C PHE A 29 3.71 -7.03 -19.41
N GLY A 30 2.42 -7.29 -19.19
CA GLY A 30 1.95 -8.61 -18.76
C GLY A 30 2.10 -9.64 -19.88
N PRO A 31 1.98 -10.94 -19.55
CA PRO A 31 1.97 -11.98 -20.57
C PRO A 31 0.86 -11.68 -21.58
N PRO A 32 1.08 -11.93 -22.89
CA PRO A 32 0.00 -11.84 -23.86
C PRO A 32 -1.13 -12.72 -23.33
N ALA A 33 -2.34 -12.16 -23.27
CA ALA A 33 -3.51 -12.92 -22.86
C ALA A 33 -3.52 -14.18 -23.74
N GLY A 34 -3.31 -15.35 -23.13
CA GLY A 34 -3.54 -16.62 -23.82
C GLY A 34 -4.99 -16.63 -24.32
N ASP A 35 -5.29 -17.51 -25.27
CA ASP A 35 -6.56 -17.66 -26.01
C ASP A 35 -7.84 -17.91 -25.16
N ASP A 36 -7.95 -17.33 -23.98
CA ASP A 36 -9.15 -17.26 -23.16
C ASP A 36 -9.95 -16.00 -23.55
N GLU A 37 -10.34 -15.94 -24.83
CA GLU A 37 -11.17 -14.89 -25.46
C GLU A 37 -12.61 -14.78 -24.89
N GLY A 38 -12.90 -15.41 -23.75
CA GLY A 38 -14.27 -15.63 -23.30
C GLY A 38 -14.80 -14.70 -22.20
N ARG A 39 -13.98 -14.09 -21.35
CA ARG A 39 -14.49 -13.46 -20.11
C ARG A 39 -13.71 -12.25 -19.63
N HIS A 40 -13.92 -11.12 -20.31
CA HIS A 40 -14.09 -9.76 -19.76
C HIS A 40 -13.76 -8.75 -20.87
N PRO A 41 -14.56 -7.67 -21.07
CA PRO A 41 -14.13 -6.58 -21.93
C PRO A 41 -12.92 -5.92 -21.27
N TYR A 42 -11.72 -6.32 -21.67
CA TYR A 42 -10.48 -5.71 -21.20
C TYR A 42 -10.53 -4.22 -21.54
N GLU A 43 -10.29 -3.38 -20.52
CA GLU A 43 -10.17 -1.94 -20.70
C GLU A 43 -8.99 -1.67 -21.65
N SER A 44 -9.20 -0.87 -22.70
CA SER A 44 -8.13 -0.53 -23.64
C SER A 44 -7.07 0.35 -22.98
N LEU A 45 -5.84 0.31 -23.50
CA LEU A 45 -4.74 1.17 -23.02
C LEU A 45 -5.12 2.65 -23.11
N ASP A 46 -5.79 3.07 -24.19
CA ASP A 46 -6.26 4.46 -24.34
C ASP A 46 -7.26 4.86 -23.26
N ARG A 47 -8.18 3.96 -22.88
CA ARG A 47 -9.14 4.21 -21.81
C ARG A 47 -8.46 4.29 -20.45
N LEU A 48 -7.50 3.39 -20.17
CA LEU A 48 -6.69 3.45 -18.95
C LEU A 48 -5.88 4.75 -18.88
N ALA A 49 -5.22 5.14 -19.97
CA ALA A 49 -4.45 6.37 -20.03
C ALA A 49 -5.33 7.61 -19.83
N ALA A 50 -6.52 7.65 -20.43
CA ALA A 50 -7.47 8.73 -20.22
C ALA A 50 -7.93 8.82 -18.75
N ARG A 51 -8.26 7.69 -18.11
CA ARG A 51 -8.66 7.65 -16.70
C ARG A 51 -7.54 8.03 -15.73
N ILE A 52 -6.31 7.65 -16.04
CA ILE A 52 -5.12 8.06 -15.28
C ILE A 52 -5.02 9.59 -15.31
N ARG A 53 -5.01 10.20 -16.51
CA ARG A 53 -4.94 11.66 -16.66
C ARG A 53 -6.10 12.37 -15.97
N GLU A 54 -7.33 11.88 -16.14
CA GLU A 54 -8.50 12.45 -15.45
C GLU A 54 -8.36 12.39 -13.92
N THR A 55 -7.83 11.27 -13.40
CA THR A 55 -7.62 11.10 -11.96
C THR A 55 -6.51 12.02 -11.45
N GLU A 56 -5.40 12.14 -12.17
CA GLU A 56 -4.29 13.06 -11.86
C GLU A 56 -4.76 14.52 -11.86
N GLU A 57 -5.46 14.95 -12.92
CA GLU A 57 -6.03 16.30 -13.01
C GLU A 57 -7.03 16.56 -11.88
N ARG A 58 -7.86 15.57 -11.55
CA ARG A 58 -8.80 15.69 -10.43
C ARG A 58 -8.06 15.87 -9.12
N ILE A 59 -7.06 15.04 -8.84
CA ILE A 59 -6.23 15.16 -7.62
C ILE A 59 -5.60 16.54 -7.56
N GLN A 60 -4.97 17.00 -8.64
CA GLN A 60 -4.35 18.33 -8.71
C GLN A 60 -5.34 19.46 -8.42
N LYS A 61 -6.51 19.45 -9.08
CA LYS A 61 -7.58 20.45 -8.83
C LYS A 61 -8.11 20.39 -7.39
N ARG A 62 -8.14 19.21 -6.77
CA ARG A 62 -8.53 19.06 -5.35
C ARG A 62 -7.43 19.60 -4.42
N LEU A 63 -6.16 19.39 -4.74
CA LEU A 63 -5.02 19.92 -3.97
C LEU A 63 -5.01 21.45 -3.98
N GLU A 64 -5.16 22.07 -5.17
CA GLU A 64 -5.24 23.52 -5.34
C GLU A 64 -6.39 24.15 -4.55
N ALA A 65 -7.52 23.45 -4.44
CA ALA A 65 -8.67 23.89 -3.65
C ALA A 65 -8.50 23.67 -2.14
N THR A 66 -7.46 22.96 -1.70
CA THR A 66 -7.23 22.60 -0.29
C THR A 66 -6.13 23.48 0.31
N GLU A 67 -6.49 24.47 1.12
CA GLU A 67 -5.55 25.44 1.71
C GLU A 67 -4.40 24.76 2.50
N ALA A 68 -4.71 23.69 3.23
CA ALA A 68 -3.75 22.95 4.03
C ALA A 68 -3.02 21.82 3.27
N SER A 69 -3.19 21.71 1.95
CA SER A 69 -2.57 20.61 1.15
C SER A 69 -1.05 20.61 1.22
N ALA A 70 -0.43 21.77 1.38
CA ALA A 70 1.00 21.90 1.65
C ALA A 70 1.44 21.08 2.89
N GLY A 71 0.55 20.83 3.85
CA GLY A 71 0.84 20.02 5.02
C GLY A 71 0.77 18.51 4.81
N PHE A 72 0.29 18.04 3.64
CA PHE A 72 0.19 16.60 3.40
C PHE A 72 1.60 15.97 3.33
N PRO A 73 1.88 14.91 4.12
CA PRO A 73 3.21 14.32 4.24
C PRO A 73 3.93 14.06 2.92
N ILE A 74 3.27 13.43 1.93
CA ILE A 74 3.90 13.13 0.64
C ILE A 74 4.30 14.40 -0.12
N LEU A 75 3.49 15.46 -0.06
CA LEU A 75 3.79 16.75 -0.70
C LEU A 75 4.86 17.54 0.07
N ARG A 76 4.91 17.36 1.40
CA ARG A 76 5.99 17.89 2.24
C ARG A 76 7.33 17.24 1.89
N LEU A 77 7.38 15.91 1.86
CA LEU A 77 8.58 15.15 1.44
C LEU A 77 8.99 15.52 0.02
N ALA A 78 8.04 15.62 -0.90
CA ALA A 78 8.32 16.00 -2.28
C ALA A 78 9.03 17.35 -2.38
N ARG A 79 8.56 18.36 -1.65
CA ARG A 79 9.21 19.68 -1.62
C ARG A 79 10.56 19.67 -0.90
N GLN A 80 10.67 18.93 0.20
CA GLN A 80 11.92 18.85 0.98
C GLN A 80 13.05 18.18 0.20
N HIS A 81 12.73 17.19 -0.63
CA HIS A 81 13.72 16.39 -1.35
C HIS A 81 13.74 16.65 -2.87
N GLY A 82 12.96 17.61 -3.37
CA GLY A 82 12.90 17.97 -4.78
C GLY A 82 12.35 16.85 -5.67
N LEU A 83 11.34 16.12 -5.20
CA LEU A 83 10.75 15.00 -5.91
C LEU A 83 9.78 15.48 -7.01
N GLY A 84 9.88 14.85 -8.18
CA GLY A 84 8.93 15.02 -9.27
C GLY A 84 7.71 14.11 -9.14
N HIS A 85 6.93 14.08 -10.22
CA HIS A 85 5.71 13.26 -10.30
C HIS A 85 6.00 11.77 -10.18
N ASP A 86 7.00 11.28 -10.90
CA ASP A 86 7.35 9.85 -10.90
C ASP A 86 7.85 9.39 -9.54
N GLU A 87 8.66 10.21 -8.86
CA GLU A 87 9.14 9.90 -7.51
C GLU A 87 7.98 9.85 -6.51
N MET A 88 7.04 10.80 -6.58
CA MET A 88 5.84 10.75 -5.73
C MET A 88 4.98 9.52 -6.03
N ALA A 89 4.82 9.16 -7.30
CA ALA A 89 4.11 7.96 -7.70
C ALA A 89 4.81 6.69 -7.21
N ALA A 90 6.14 6.61 -7.26
CA ALA A 90 6.93 5.50 -6.73
C ALA A 90 6.73 5.34 -5.22
N LEU A 91 6.79 6.45 -4.46
CA LEU A 91 6.52 6.42 -3.02
C LEU A 91 5.10 5.93 -2.71
N ALA A 92 4.10 6.40 -3.47
CA ALA A 92 2.73 5.95 -3.30
C ALA A 92 2.58 4.46 -3.63
N ILE A 93 3.20 3.97 -4.71
CA ILE A 93 3.18 2.55 -5.09
C ILE A 93 3.75 1.68 -3.97
N LEU A 94 4.95 2.02 -3.47
CA LEU A 94 5.59 1.27 -2.38
C LEU A 94 4.78 1.33 -1.08
N LEU A 95 4.23 2.50 -0.74
CA LEU A 95 3.38 2.66 0.45
C LEU A 95 2.15 1.74 0.38
N PHE A 96 1.44 1.74 -0.75
CA PHE A 96 0.23 0.92 -0.87
C PHE A 96 0.54 -0.56 -1.07
N GLN A 97 1.71 -0.91 -1.63
CA GLN A 97 2.20 -2.28 -1.60
C GLN A 97 2.33 -2.77 -0.16
N GLU A 98 3.01 -2.00 0.71
CA GLU A 98 3.18 -2.39 2.11
C GLU A 98 1.83 -2.46 2.84
N VAL A 99 0.97 -1.45 2.68
CA VAL A 99 -0.32 -1.38 3.36
C VAL A 99 -1.29 -2.49 2.93
N TYR A 100 -1.34 -2.84 1.63
CA TYR A 100 -2.31 -3.81 1.12
C TYR A 100 -1.82 -5.26 1.15
N THR A 101 -0.52 -5.49 0.99
CA THR A 101 0.04 -6.84 0.90
C THR A 101 0.75 -7.26 2.18
N GLY A 102 1.13 -6.31 3.03
CA GLY A 102 2.01 -6.56 4.17
C GLY A 102 3.47 -6.81 3.78
N SER A 103 3.81 -6.75 2.48
CA SER A 103 5.19 -6.83 2.00
C SER A 103 5.78 -5.44 1.85
N SER A 104 6.88 -5.16 2.56
CA SER A 104 7.64 -3.92 2.37
C SER A 104 8.43 -3.88 1.06
N TYR A 105 8.63 -5.04 0.43
CA TYR A 105 9.48 -5.20 -0.74
C TYR A 105 8.66 -5.28 -2.03
N LEU A 106 9.16 -4.61 -3.07
CA LEU A 106 8.65 -4.69 -4.44
C LEU A 106 9.82 -4.67 -5.44
N PRO A 107 9.84 -5.55 -6.45
CA PRO A 107 10.86 -5.49 -7.49
C PRO A 107 10.85 -4.14 -8.20
N VAL A 108 12.03 -3.55 -8.40
CA VAL A 108 12.18 -2.24 -9.05
C VAL A 108 11.53 -2.23 -10.43
N VAL A 109 11.62 -3.32 -11.19
CA VAL A 109 10.96 -3.43 -12.50
C VAL A 109 9.45 -3.28 -12.43
N ASP A 110 8.79 -3.77 -11.39
CA ASP A 110 7.35 -3.66 -11.28
C ASP A 110 6.92 -2.22 -11.00
N ILE A 111 7.74 -1.48 -10.25
CA ILE A 111 7.54 -0.04 -10.04
C ILE A 111 7.79 0.72 -11.34
N VAL A 112 8.89 0.45 -12.02
CA VAL A 112 9.24 1.09 -13.31
C VAL A 112 8.15 0.83 -14.35
N LYS A 113 7.65 -0.40 -14.47
CA LYS A 113 6.52 -0.76 -15.34
C LYS A 113 5.24 -0.01 -14.97
N ALA A 114 4.96 0.16 -13.68
CA ALA A 114 3.82 0.94 -13.19
C ALA A 114 3.94 2.42 -13.57
N LEU A 115 5.14 3.01 -13.49
CA LEU A 115 5.38 4.41 -13.83
C LEU A 115 5.37 4.66 -15.34
N ALA A 116 5.90 3.72 -16.12
CA ALA A 116 6.02 3.83 -17.57
C ALA A 116 4.64 3.87 -18.27
N SER A 117 4.50 4.80 -19.21
CA SER A 117 3.36 4.92 -20.09
C SER A 117 3.55 4.17 -21.42
N LEU A 118 4.82 3.94 -21.79
CA LEU A 118 5.28 3.25 -22.99
C LEU A 118 6.51 2.38 -22.65
N GLU A 119 6.90 1.45 -23.53
CA GLU A 119 8.02 0.53 -23.26
C GLU A 119 9.37 1.23 -23.25
N GLU A 120 9.55 2.25 -24.10
CA GLU A 120 10.79 3.00 -24.26
C GLU A 120 11.17 3.76 -22.98
N GLU A 121 10.19 4.11 -22.15
CA GLU A 121 10.38 4.83 -20.89
C GLU A 121 11.02 3.95 -19.80
N LEU A 122 11.03 2.62 -19.93
CA LEU A 122 11.55 1.72 -18.90
C LEU A 122 13.01 2.03 -18.53
N ILE A 123 13.83 2.39 -19.53
CA ILE A 123 15.26 2.70 -19.33
C ILE A 123 15.42 4.03 -18.60
N GLU A 124 14.62 5.04 -18.96
CA GLU A 124 14.63 6.36 -18.32
C GLU A 124 14.16 6.26 -16.87
N LYS A 125 12.99 5.64 -16.63
CA LYS A 125 12.40 5.52 -15.29
C LYS A 125 13.24 4.65 -14.35
N ARG A 126 14.08 3.76 -14.87
CA ARG A 126 15.07 3.03 -14.06
C ARG A 126 16.04 3.97 -13.35
N ALA A 127 16.36 5.13 -13.93
CA ALA A 127 17.29 6.08 -13.32
C ALA A 127 16.83 6.60 -11.95
N LEU A 128 15.51 6.55 -11.68
CA LEU A 128 14.91 6.95 -10.39
C LEU A 128 15.43 6.11 -9.20
N PHE A 129 15.84 4.86 -9.45
CA PHE A 129 16.27 3.89 -8.44
C PHE A 129 17.79 3.67 -8.42
N ARG A 130 18.56 4.48 -9.16
CA ARG A 130 20.02 4.50 -9.03
C ARG A 130 20.43 5.28 -7.78
N LYS A 131 21.66 5.09 -7.31
CA LYS A 131 22.19 5.80 -6.12
C LYS A 131 22.12 7.32 -6.26
N GLU A 132 22.24 7.84 -7.48
CA GLU A 132 22.16 9.26 -7.78
C GLU A 132 20.72 9.78 -7.88
N GLY A 133 19.74 8.87 -8.06
CA GLY A 133 18.33 9.19 -8.17
C GLY A 133 17.79 9.83 -6.89
N ALA A 134 16.86 10.78 -7.02
CA ALA A 134 16.40 11.58 -5.89
C ALA A 134 15.82 10.72 -4.75
N LEU A 135 15.11 9.63 -5.07
CA LEU A 135 14.52 8.70 -4.10
C LEU A 135 15.58 8.02 -3.22
N VAL A 136 16.62 7.46 -3.84
CA VAL A 136 17.66 6.71 -3.14
C VAL A 136 18.61 7.67 -2.42
N ARG A 137 19.03 8.75 -3.10
CA ARG A 137 19.93 9.75 -2.53
C ARG A 137 19.36 10.45 -1.30
N SER A 138 18.03 10.64 -1.24
CA SER A 138 17.35 11.22 -0.08
C SER A 138 17.08 10.22 1.06
N GLY A 139 17.37 8.93 0.84
CA GLY A 139 17.04 7.88 1.80
C GLY A 139 15.55 7.64 1.95
N LEU A 140 14.72 8.07 0.99
CA LEU A 140 13.27 7.84 0.99
C LEU A 140 12.89 6.45 0.49
N VAL A 141 13.76 5.87 -0.33
CA VAL A 141 13.64 4.49 -0.82
C VAL A 141 15.00 3.81 -0.62
N VAL A 142 14.97 2.59 -0.13
CA VAL A 142 16.15 1.72 -0.07
C VAL A 142 16.02 0.68 -1.16
N VAL A 143 17.15 0.38 -1.82
CA VAL A 143 17.25 -0.66 -2.83
C VAL A 143 18.31 -1.66 -2.33
N GLU A 144 17.92 -2.92 -2.04
CA GLU A 144 18.81 -3.88 -1.34
C GLU A 144 19.98 -4.37 -2.21
N GLU A 145 19.81 -4.38 -3.53
CA GLU A 145 20.86 -4.73 -4.48
C GLU A 145 20.95 -3.65 -5.54
N GLU A 146 22.16 -3.19 -5.87
CA GLU A 146 22.33 -2.26 -6.98
C GLU A 146 21.89 -2.99 -8.27
N PRO A 147 20.89 -2.50 -9.00
CA PRO A 147 20.39 -3.20 -10.17
C PRO A 147 21.53 -3.28 -11.19
N LEU A 148 22.14 -4.47 -11.34
CA LEU A 148 23.16 -4.74 -12.33
C LEU A 148 22.59 -4.43 -13.71
N GLU A 149 23.44 -3.99 -14.66
CA GLU A 149 23.00 -3.42 -15.95
C GLU A 149 21.93 -4.25 -16.68
N ARG A 150 21.90 -5.57 -16.47
CA ARG A 150 21.01 -6.53 -17.14
C ARG A 150 19.94 -7.17 -16.26
N GLU A 151 20.00 -7.03 -14.93
CA GLU A 151 19.08 -7.72 -14.02
C GLU A 151 18.26 -6.71 -13.22
N PHE A 152 16.94 -6.78 -13.42
CA PHE A 152 15.95 -6.04 -12.65
C PHE A 152 15.55 -6.78 -11.36
N SER A 153 16.46 -7.56 -10.78
CA SER A 153 16.23 -8.34 -9.57
C SER A 153 16.21 -7.47 -8.31
N ALA A 154 16.72 -6.24 -8.38
CA ALA A 154 16.76 -5.33 -7.26
C ALA A 154 15.36 -5.10 -6.67
N GLU A 155 15.26 -5.22 -5.35
CA GLU A 155 14.05 -4.93 -4.60
C GLU A 155 14.15 -3.56 -3.95
N ALA A 156 13.05 -2.80 -3.99
CA ALA A 156 12.93 -1.51 -3.36
C ALA A 156 11.90 -1.55 -2.23
N TYR A 157 12.15 -0.78 -1.17
CA TYR A 157 11.24 -0.63 -0.04
C TYR A 157 11.31 0.78 0.56
N LEU A 158 10.28 1.13 1.34
CA LEU A 158 10.27 2.36 2.15
C LEU A 158 10.87 2.07 3.53
N PRO A 159 11.85 2.87 4.00
CA PRO A 159 12.23 2.85 5.40
C PRO A 159 11.01 3.08 6.31
N SER A 160 11.00 2.47 7.49
CA SER A 160 9.90 2.59 8.46
C SER A 160 9.54 4.05 8.78
N TRP A 161 10.55 4.92 8.90
CA TRP A 161 10.34 6.34 9.18
C TRP A 161 9.56 7.04 8.05
N VAL A 162 9.77 6.63 6.80
CA VAL A 162 9.05 7.17 5.63
C VAL A 162 7.62 6.69 5.64
N VAL A 163 7.38 5.42 5.96
CA VAL A 163 6.02 4.86 6.09
C VAL A 163 5.25 5.59 7.19
N ASP A 164 5.85 5.74 8.37
CA ASP A 164 5.24 6.43 9.52
C ASP A 164 4.92 7.90 9.20
N GLU A 165 5.85 8.60 8.54
CA GLU A 165 5.67 9.96 8.06
C GLU A 165 4.53 10.03 7.03
N LEU A 166 4.54 9.18 6.01
CA LEU A 166 3.55 9.14 4.94
C LEU A 166 2.15 8.78 5.43
N LEU A 167 2.01 7.99 6.49
CA LEU A 167 0.72 7.68 7.10
C LEU A 167 0.24 8.77 8.08
N GLY A 168 1.07 9.78 8.36
CA GLY A 168 0.76 10.85 9.32
C GLY A 168 0.86 10.39 10.77
N SER A 169 1.61 9.32 11.04
CA SER A 169 1.84 8.76 12.38
C SER A 169 2.90 9.52 13.17
N SER A 170 3.46 10.61 12.63
CA SER A 170 4.58 11.41 13.17
C SER A 170 4.28 12.18 14.47
N GLY A 171 3.64 11.53 15.45
CA GLY A 171 3.29 12.06 16.76
C GLY A 171 2.73 11.05 17.77
N LYS A 172 2.45 9.81 17.35
CA LYS A 172 2.26 8.67 18.27
C LYS A 172 3.30 7.63 17.91
N PRO A 173 4.03 7.04 18.87
CA PRO A 173 5.03 6.03 18.54
C PRO A 173 4.32 4.91 17.78
N GLY A 174 4.61 4.78 16.48
CA GLY A 174 4.30 3.59 15.72
C GLY A 174 4.92 2.39 16.44
N ILE A 175 4.34 1.21 16.27
CA ILE A 175 4.88 -0.02 16.86
C ILE A 175 6.31 -0.18 16.35
N THR A 176 7.27 0.16 17.19
CA THR A 176 8.69 0.19 16.84
C THR A 176 9.14 -1.22 16.45
N SER A 177 10.22 -1.35 15.67
CA SER A 177 10.81 -2.66 15.37
C SER A 177 11.18 -3.40 16.66
N GLN A 178 11.48 -2.68 17.74
CA GLN A 178 11.67 -3.24 19.07
C GLN A 178 10.35 -3.77 19.65
N ALA A 179 9.27 -2.98 19.63
CA ALA A 179 7.95 -3.44 20.07
C ALA A 179 7.41 -4.62 19.26
N ARG A 180 7.73 -4.71 17.95
CA ARG A 180 7.41 -5.89 17.13
C ARG A 180 8.19 -7.13 17.57
N ARG A 181 9.48 -6.97 17.91
CA ARG A 181 10.32 -8.06 18.44
C ARG A 181 9.86 -8.49 19.83
N ASP A 182 9.57 -7.54 20.71
CA ASP A 182 9.08 -7.79 22.06
C ASP A 182 7.71 -8.49 22.02
N PHE A 183 6.83 -8.10 21.10
CA PHE A 183 5.54 -8.76 20.88
C PHE A 183 5.72 -10.17 20.28
N ALA A 184 6.64 -10.37 19.34
CA ALA A 184 6.95 -11.70 18.82
C ALA A 184 7.53 -12.64 19.89
N SER A 185 8.41 -12.14 20.75
CA SER A 185 8.92 -12.85 21.93
C SER A 185 7.80 -13.18 22.91
N TYR A 186 6.92 -12.23 23.21
CA TYR A 186 5.74 -12.45 24.03
C TYR A 186 4.83 -13.55 23.47
N LEU A 187 4.54 -13.53 22.16
CA LEU A 187 3.73 -14.57 21.51
C LEU A 187 4.39 -15.95 21.56
N ALA A 188 5.72 -16.02 21.47
CA ALA A 188 6.47 -17.28 21.57
C ALA A 188 6.48 -17.87 23.00
N GLU A 189 6.30 -17.03 24.02
CA GLU A 189 6.24 -17.43 25.43
C GLU A 189 4.84 -17.83 25.91
N LEU A 190 3.81 -17.58 25.10
CA LEU A 190 2.44 -17.98 25.41
C LEU A 190 2.29 -19.51 25.35
N LYS A 191 1.77 -20.08 26.43
CA LYS A 191 1.48 -21.53 26.50
C LYS A 191 0.22 -21.91 25.71
N ASP A 192 -0.74 -20.98 25.63
CA ASP A 192 -1.98 -21.11 24.88
C ASP A 192 -2.59 -19.74 24.56
N SER A 193 -3.56 -19.73 23.65
CA SER A 193 -4.29 -18.52 23.26
C SER A 193 -5.14 -17.93 24.40
N GLY A 194 -5.48 -18.72 25.43
CA GLY A 194 -6.25 -18.24 26.58
C GLY A 194 -5.44 -17.34 27.50
N GLN A 195 -4.12 -17.52 27.56
CA GLN A 195 -3.20 -16.64 28.29
C GLN A 195 -3.15 -15.24 27.68
N PHE A 196 -3.14 -15.14 26.34
CA PHE A 196 -3.19 -13.87 25.63
C PHE A 196 -4.38 -12.98 26.03
N PHE A 197 -5.60 -13.55 26.04
CA PHE A 197 -6.81 -12.79 26.38
C PHE A 197 -6.88 -12.39 27.86
N ARG A 198 -6.28 -13.18 28.76
CA ARG A 198 -6.16 -12.82 30.19
C ARG A 198 -5.21 -11.64 30.37
N ASP A 199 -4.07 -11.65 29.69
CA ASP A 199 -3.07 -10.59 29.78
C ASP A 199 -3.54 -9.28 29.13
N MET A 200 -4.38 -9.37 28.08
CA MET A 200 -4.97 -8.22 27.38
C MET A 200 -6.21 -7.63 28.07
N GLY A 201 -6.69 -8.24 29.15
CA GLY A 201 -7.77 -7.71 29.98
C GLY A 201 -9.13 -7.64 29.28
N GLU A 202 -9.64 -8.76 28.74
CA GLU A 202 -11.06 -8.81 28.37
C GLU A 202 -11.96 -8.70 29.61
N PRO A 203 -13.09 -7.98 29.50
CA PRO A 203 -14.02 -7.76 30.61
C PRO A 203 -14.71 -9.08 30.98
N GLU A 204 -14.72 -9.40 32.26
CA GLU A 204 -15.44 -10.54 32.79
C GLU A 204 -16.94 -10.44 32.48
N GLY A 205 -17.45 -11.40 31.70
CA GLY A 205 -18.76 -12.01 31.94
C GLY A 205 -19.94 -11.52 31.11
N GLU A 206 -20.40 -12.36 30.18
CA GLU A 206 -21.82 -12.72 30.15
C GLU A 206 -21.96 -14.24 30.24
N GLU A 207 -22.52 -14.66 31.38
CA GLU A 207 -22.87 -16.03 31.70
C GLU A 207 -23.79 -16.65 30.64
N ARG A 208 -23.29 -17.64 29.90
CA ARG A 208 -24.16 -18.58 29.18
C ARG A 208 -24.91 -19.44 30.20
N GLY A 209 -26.06 -18.94 30.62
CA GLY A 209 -27.03 -19.63 31.46
C GLY A 209 -27.36 -21.03 30.93
N LYS A 210 -27.05 -22.03 31.78
CA LYS A 210 -27.51 -23.40 31.71
C LYS A 210 -29.02 -23.46 31.42
N ARG A 211 -29.43 -24.09 30.32
CA ARG A 211 -30.74 -24.74 30.22
C ARG A 211 -30.55 -26.23 29.99
N GLY A 212 -30.81 -26.97 31.06
CA GLY A 212 -30.61 -28.40 31.17
C GLY A 212 -31.54 -29.24 30.31
N ARG A 213 -31.03 -30.41 29.96
CA ARG A 213 -31.78 -31.57 29.50
C ARG A 213 -32.63 -32.16 30.63
N SER A 214 -33.90 -32.41 30.34
CA SER A 214 -34.82 -33.37 30.99
C SER A 214 -36.13 -33.29 30.19
N GLY A 215 -36.68 -34.27 29.48
CA GLY A 215 -36.59 -35.72 29.56
C GLY A 215 -37.90 -36.29 30.11
N ARG A 216 -38.95 -36.52 29.29
CA ARG A 216 -39.98 -37.59 29.47
C ARG A 216 -41.09 -37.62 28.40
N ARG A 217 -41.02 -38.63 27.53
CA ARG A 217 -42.00 -39.73 27.30
C ARG A 217 -43.50 -39.49 27.61
N ARG A 218 -44.36 -39.66 26.59
CA ARG A 218 -45.46 -40.67 26.42
C ARG A 218 -46.73 -40.10 25.77
N GLY A 219 -47.29 -40.86 24.82
CA GLY A 219 -48.73 -41.20 24.86
C GLY A 219 -49.62 -40.76 23.69
N ARG A 220 -49.85 -41.71 22.76
CA ARG A 220 -51.06 -41.98 21.95
C ARG A 220 -52.32 -41.11 22.14
N GLY A 221 -52.91 -40.73 20.99
CA GLY A 221 -54.24 -41.21 20.58
C GLY A 221 -55.41 -40.23 20.71
N ARG A 222 -55.92 -39.74 19.58
CA ARG A 222 -57.12 -40.23 18.88
C ARG A 222 -57.18 -39.62 17.49
#